data_AF-A0A3S1DT47-F1
#
_entry.id   AF-A0A3S1DT47-F1
#
_cell.length_a   1.000
_cell.length_b   1.000
_cell.length_c   1.000
_cell.angle_alpha   90.00
_cell.angle_beta   90.00
_cell.angle_gamma   90.00
#
_symmetry.space_group_name_H-M   'P 1'
#
loop_
_entity.id
_entity.type
_entity.pdbx_description
1 polymer ?
#
loop_
_entity_poly.entity_id
_entity_poly.type
_entity_poly.pdbx_seq_one_letter_code
_entity_poly.pdbx_strand_id
1 'polypeptide(L)'
;MQDDYSRKLEDQKGLFKQLGIKLNALGIHEKDFDVKMRGYEKEEVDRFLDDVIVDYERFYDIITDLLDKYKEIQRRQAYWEEEKKSLSRLPKLETENVVNRRIVEDGLRQIERSLEQFKLHIREQI
;
A
#
# COMPACT_ATOMS: atom_id res chain seq x y z
N MET A 1 -28.25 -19.37 -2.67
CA MET A 1 -27.61 -20.52 -3.36
C MET A 1 -27.40 -20.23 -4.85
N GLN A 2 -28.44 -20.27 -5.71
CA GLN A 2 -28.27 -20.03 -7.15
C GLN A 2 -28.02 -18.55 -7.50
N ASP A 3 -28.58 -17.63 -6.71
CA ASP A 3 -28.38 -16.19 -6.86
C ASP A 3 -26.94 -15.77 -6.50
N ASP A 4 -26.35 -16.38 -5.47
CA ASP A 4 -25.00 -16.06 -5.00
C ASP A 4 -23.94 -16.53 -6.01
N TYR A 5 -24.17 -17.68 -6.63
CA TYR A 5 -23.30 -18.21 -7.68
C TYR A 5 -23.33 -17.32 -8.94
N SER A 6 -24.53 -16.90 -9.35
CA SER A 6 -24.72 -16.00 -10.49
C SER A 6 -24.01 -14.65 -10.29
N ARG A 7 -24.09 -14.09 -9.08
CA ARG A 7 -23.37 -12.85 -8.72
C ARG A 7 -21.87 -13.03 -8.77
N LYS A 8 -21.33 -14.12 -8.20
CA LYS A 8 -19.88 -14.41 -8.24
C LYS A 8 -19.37 -14.49 -9.68
N LEU A 9 -20.16 -15.09 -10.59
CA LEU A 9 -19.82 -15.17 -12.01
C LEU A 9 -19.84 -13.80 -12.71
N GLU A 10 -20.78 -12.93 -12.36
CA GLU A 10 -20.86 -11.57 -12.90
C GLU A 10 -19.69 -10.70 -12.44
N ASP A 11 -19.36 -10.79 -11.15
CA ASP A 11 -18.19 -10.12 -10.55
C ASP A 11 -16.89 -10.62 -11.18
N GLN A 12 -16.76 -11.95 -11.38
CA GLN A 12 -15.62 -12.55 -12.08
C GLN A 12 -15.49 -12.04 -13.51
N LYS A 13 -16.59 -12.01 -14.28
CA LYS A 13 -16.59 -11.49 -15.65
C LYS A 13 -16.19 -10.01 -15.70
N GLY A 14 -16.72 -9.20 -14.79
CA GLY A 14 -16.38 -7.77 -14.69
C GLY A 14 -14.90 -7.55 -14.38
N LEU A 15 -14.39 -8.26 -13.39
CA LEU A 15 -13.01 -8.18 -12.95
C LEU A 15 -12.03 -8.58 -14.08
N PHE A 16 -12.28 -9.71 -14.73
CA PHE A 16 -11.41 -10.20 -15.80
C PHE A 16 -11.41 -9.26 -17.00
N LYS A 17 -12.55 -8.67 -17.35
CA LYS A 17 -12.64 -7.65 -18.40
C LYS A 17 -11.79 -6.41 -18.07
N GLN A 18 -11.82 -5.94 -16.83
CA GLN A 18 -10.99 -4.80 -16.40
C GLN A 18 -9.50 -5.10 -16.45
N LEU A 19 -9.10 -6.34 -16.16
CA LEU A 19 -7.71 -6.80 -16.20
C LEU A 19 -7.23 -7.20 -17.61
N GLY A 20 -8.10 -7.16 -18.62
CA GLY A 20 -7.78 -7.59 -19.98
C GLY A 20 -7.67 -9.11 -20.14
N ILE A 21 -8.20 -9.88 -19.19
CA ILE A 21 -8.24 -11.35 -19.23
C ILE A 21 -9.44 -11.79 -20.08
N LYS A 22 -9.18 -12.64 -21.08
CA LYS A 22 -10.18 -13.02 -22.10
C LYS A 22 -10.98 -14.27 -21.75
N LEU A 23 -10.45 -15.15 -20.89
CA LEU A 23 -11.05 -16.44 -20.55
C LEU A 23 -11.45 -16.45 -19.08
N ASN A 24 -12.52 -17.15 -18.76
CA ASN A 24 -12.98 -17.41 -17.40
C ASN A 24 -13.40 -18.89 -17.28
N ALA A 25 -13.53 -19.38 -16.04
CA ALA A 25 -13.87 -20.78 -15.76
C ALA A 25 -15.14 -21.23 -16.53
N LEU A 26 -16.21 -20.43 -16.45
CA LEU A 26 -17.46 -20.71 -17.16
C LEU A 26 -17.28 -20.75 -18.69
N GLY A 27 -16.54 -19.79 -19.26
CA GLY A 27 -16.35 -19.71 -20.72
C GLY A 27 -15.44 -20.80 -21.26
N ILE A 28 -14.58 -21.39 -20.42
CA ILE A 28 -13.80 -22.59 -20.77
C ILE A 28 -14.70 -23.82 -20.69
N HIS A 29 -15.55 -23.92 -19.66
CA HIS A 29 -16.48 -25.02 -19.49
C HIS A 29 -17.55 -25.10 -20.61
N GLU A 30 -18.07 -23.96 -21.05
CA GLU A 30 -19.06 -23.87 -22.14
C GLU A 30 -18.40 -23.95 -23.54
N LYS A 31 -17.08 -24.17 -23.63
CA LYS A 31 -16.36 -24.13 -24.90
C LYS A 31 -16.46 -25.46 -25.65
N ASP A 32 -17.19 -25.45 -26.75
CA ASP A 32 -17.18 -26.55 -27.73
C ASP A 32 -16.11 -26.35 -28.81
N PHE A 33 -15.50 -27.46 -29.24
CA PHE A 33 -14.51 -27.52 -30.32
C PHE A 33 -15.02 -28.36 -31.49
N ASP A 34 -14.78 -27.88 -32.71
CA ASP A 34 -15.12 -28.62 -33.93
C ASP A 34 -14.25 -29.87 -34.08
N VAL A 35 -14.90 -31.03 -34.27
CA VAL A 35 -14.21 -32.30 -34.51
C VAL A 35 -13.76 -32.39 -35.97
N LYS A 36 -12.48 -32.65 -36.20
CA LYS A 36 -11.89 -32.86 -37.53
C LYS A 36 -11.25 -34.25 -37.63
N MET A 37 -11.11 -34.76 -38.85
CA MET A 37 -10.52 -36.10 -39.11
C MET A 37 -9.11 -36.30 -38.54
N ARG A 38 -8.38 -35.22 -38.26
CA ARG A 38 -7.15 -35.23 -37.46
C ARG A 38 -7.30 -34.15 -36.39
N GLY A 39 -7.09 -34.52 -35.15
CA GLY A 39 -7.21 -33.65 -33.98
C GLY A 39 -6.75 -34.36 -32.72
N TYR A 40 -6.78 -33.64 -31.60
CA TYR A 40 -6.55 -34.20 -30.28
C TYR A 40 -7.72 -35.09 -29.86
N GLU A 41 -7.45 -36.07 -28.99
CA GLU A 41 -8.49 -36.89 -28.38
C GLU A 41 -9.38 -36.00 -27.50
N LYS A 42 -10.71 -36.14 -27.63
CA LYS A 42 -11.65 -35.29 -26.91
C LYS A 42 -11.47 -35.43 -25.40
N GLU A 43 -11.36 -36.66 -24.92
CA GLU A 43 -11.21 -36.98 -23.51
C GLU A 43 -9.89 -36.45 -22.92
N GLU A 44 -8.82 -36.38 -23.71
CA GLU A 44 -7.55 -35.78 -23.27
C GLU A 44 -7.69 -34.26 -23.14
N VAL A 45 -8.34 -33.62 -24.12
CA VAL A 45 -8.62 -32.18 -24.08
C VAL A 45 -9.53 -31.84 -22.91
N ASP A 46 -10.62 -32.59 -22.71
CA ASP A 46 -11.58 -32.34 -21.62
C ASP A 46 -10.89 -32.44 -20.25
N ARG A 47 -10.06 -33.47 -20.01
CA ARG A 47 -9.28 -33.60 -18.77
C ARG A 47 -8.35 -32.41 -18.54
N PHE A 48 -7.68 -31.95 -19.60
CA PHE A 48 -6.82 -30.78 -19.50
C PHE A 48 -7.62 -29.50 -19.22
N LEU A 49 -8.79 -29.33 -19.85
CA LEU A 49 -9.65 -28.17 -19.63
C LEU A 49 -10.24 -28.16 -18.22
N ASP A 50 -10.54 -29.32 -17.62
CA ASP A 50 -10.98 -29.41 -16.23
C ASP A 50 -9.91 -28.85 -15.27
N ASP A 51 -8.64 -29.21 -15.47
CA ASP A 51 -7.53 -28.67 -14.68
C ASP A 51 -7.38 -27.15 -14.88
N VAL A 52 -7.49 -26.68 -16.14
CA VAL A 52 -7.42 -25.25 -16.46
C VAL A 52 -8.59 -24.49 -15.82
N ILE A 53 -9.80 -25.05 -15.79
CA ILE A 53 -10.97 -24.44 -15.14
C ILE A 53 -10.68 -24.21 -13.65
N VAL A 54 -10.18 -25.23 -12.96
CA VAL A 54 -9.83 -25.14 -11.52
C VAL A 54 -8.79 -24.05 -11.28
N ASP A 55 -7.77 -23.95 -12.13
CA ASP A 55 -6.76 -22.91 -11.99
C ASP A 55 -7.32 -21.51 -12.26
N TYR A 56 -8.24 -21.35 -13.21
CA TYR A 56 -8.92 -20.07 -13.45
C TYR A 56 -9.82 -19.65 -12.29
N GLU A 57 -10.45 -20.60 -11.57
CA GLU A 57 -11.15 -20.31 -10.32
C GLU A 57 -10.18 -19.87 -9.23
N ARG A 58 -9.06 -20.57 -9.06
CA ARG A 58 -8.02 -20.20 -8.09
C ARG A 58 -7.42 -18.82 -8.37
N PHE A 59 -7.16 -18.50 -9.64
CA PHE A 59 -6.67 -17.18 -10.02
C PHE A 59 -7.66 -16.08 -9.66
N TYR A 60 -8.97 -16.31 -9.88
CA TYR A 60 -9.98 -15.35 -9.47
C TYR A 60 -9.95 -15.08 -7.96
N ASP A 61 -9.91 -16.13 -7.14
CA ASP A 61 -9.87 -15.98 -5.69
C ASP A 61 -8.58 -15.24 -5.23
N ILE A 62 -7.43 -15.58 -5.80
CA ILE A 62 -6.14 -14.92 -5.50
C ILE A 62 -6.16 -13.44 -5.90
N ILE A 63 -6.63 -13.12 -7.10
CA ILE A 63 -6.70 -11.74 -7.58
C ILE A 63 -7.62 -10.92 -6.68
N THR A 64 -8.76 -11.48 -6.28
CA THR A 64 -9.73 -10.82 -5.41
C THR A 64 -9.11 -10.52 -4.04
N ASP A 65 -8.47 -11.51 -3.41
CA ASP A 65 -7.74 -11.34 -2.14
C ASP A 65 -6.64 -10.27 -2.24
N LEU A 66 -5.87 -10.27 -3.34
CA LEU A 66 -4.85 -9.26 -3.58
C LEU A 66 -5.43 -7.85 -3.74
N LEU A 67 -6.56 -7.71 -4.45
CA LEU A 67 -7.22 -6.42 -4.63
C LEU A 67 -7.80 -5.89 -3.32
N ASP A 68 -8.32 -6.77 -2.47
CA ASP A 68 -8.84 -6.39 -1.16
C ASP A 68 -7.71 -5.96 -0.22
N LYS A 69 -6.59 -6.69 -0.20
CA LYS A 69 -5.36 -6.28 0.50
C LYS A 69 -4.84 -4.94 -0.02
N TYR A 70 -4.81 -4.75 -1.33
CA TYR A 70 -4.40 -3.48 -1.94
C TYR A 70 -5.30 -2.34 -1.48
N LYS A 71 -6.63 -2.51 -1.50
CA LYS A 71 -7.59 -1.52 -0.99
C LYS A 71 -7.42 -1.25 0.50
N GLU A 72 -7.10 -2.25 1.32
CA GLU A 72 -6.82 -2.05 2.74
C GLU A 72 -5.55 -1.21 2.95
N ILE A 73 -4.47 -1.53 2.23
CA ILE A 73 -3.22 -0.78 2.29
C ILE A 73 -3.44 0.67 1.84
N GLN A 74 -4.18 0.89 0.75
CA GLN A 74 -4.51 2.24 0.27
C GLN A 74 -5.32 3.04 1.31
N ARG A 75 -6.32 2.42 1.94
CA ARG A 75 -7.08 3.05 3.04
C ARG A 75 -6.18 3.41 4.22
N ARG A 76 -5.28 2.51 4.60
CA ARG A 76 -4.32 2.74 5.68
C ARG A 76 -3.37 3.88 5.34
N GLN A 77 -2.86 3.95 4.10
CA GLN A 77 -2.02 5.05 3.64
C GLN A 77 -2.76 6.38 3.66
N ALA A 78 -4.00 6.43 3.16
CA ALA A 78 -4.83 7.63 3.20
C ALA A 78 -5.05 8.12 4.65
N TYR A 79 -5.32 7.20 5.58
CA TYR A 79 -5.43 7.51 7.00
C TYR A 79 -4.14 8.12 7.56
N TRP A 80 -2.97 7.50 7.29
CA TRP A 80 -1.68 8.04 7.74
C TRP A 80 -1.36 9.40 7.12
N GLU A 81 -1.76 9.65 5.87
CA GLU A 81 -1.61 10.95 5.21
C GLU A 81 -2.50 12.01 5.85
N GLU A 82 -3.76 11.68 6.17
CA GLU A 82 -4.68 12.56 6.90
C GLU A 82 -4.20 12.84 8.32
N GLU A 83 -3.64 11.84 9.00
CA GLU A 83 -3.04 12.00 10.34
C GLU A 83 -1.81 12.91 10.29
N LYS A 84 -0.89 12.70 9.32
CA LYS A 84 0.24 13.63 9.11
C LYS A 84 -0.21 15.03 8.75
N LYS A 85 -1.27 15.15 7.95
CA LYS A 85 -1.84 16.45 7.55
C LYS A 85 -2.53 17.15 8.72
N SER A 86 -3.21 16.42 9.60
CA SER A 86 -3.82 16.97 10.81
C SER A 86 -2.77 17.34 11.85
N LEU A 87 -1.71 16.54 12.03
CA LEU A 87 -0.55 16.87 12.87
C LEU A 87 0.22 18.11 12.38
N SER A 88 0.27 18.35 11.07
CA SER A 88 0.86 19.56 10.47
C SER A 88 -0.11 20.75 10.40
N ARG A 89 -1.41 20.52 10.57
CA ARG A 89 -2.48 21.54 10.64
C ARG A 89 -2.88 21.92 12.06
N LEU A 90 -2.49 21.14 13.07
CA LEU A 90 -2.34 21.71 14.40
C LEU A 90 -1.54 22.99 14.20
N PRO A 91 -1.97 24.14 14.75
CA PRO A 91 -1.04 25.25 14.84
C PRO A 91 0.22 24.63 15.41
N LYS A 92 1.39 24.87 14.80
CA LYS A 92 2.64 24.68 15.53
C LYS A 92 2.33 25.36 16.85
N LEU A 93 2.06 24.57 17.89
CA LEU A 93 1.99 25.11 19.24
C LEU A 93 3.29 25.83 19.28
N GLU A 94 3.17 27.15 19.32
CA GLU A 94 4.32 28.01 19.41
C GLU A 94 5.11 27.36 20.52
N THR A 95 6.24 26.78 20.15
CA THR A 95 7.28 26.54 21.10
C THR A 95 7.64 27.96 21.52
N GLU A 96 6.86 28.53 22.44
CA GLU A 96 7.16 29.76 23.18
C GLU A 96 8.47 29.58 23.96
N ASN A 97 9.03 28.37 23.95
CA ASN A 97 10.38 28.04 24.34
C ASN A 97 11.20 27.43 23.20
N VAL A 98 11.11 27.92 21.95
CA VAL A 98 12.27 27.78 21.04
C VAL A 98 13.33 28.70 21.62
N VAL A 99 14.12 28.17 22.55
CA VAL A 99 15.37 28.76 22.95
C VAL A 99 16.17 28.98 21.67
N ASN A 100 16.23 30.23 21.21
CA ASN A 100 16.90 30.55 19.97
C ASN A 100 18.38 30.26 20.20
N ARG A 101 18.86 29.16 19.62
CA ARG A 101 20.19 28.60 19.85
C ARG A 101 21.28 29.67 19.74
N ARG A 102 21.12 30.64 18.84
CA ARG A 102 22.04 31.77 18.67
C ARG A 102 22.10 32.69 19.90
N ILE A 103 20.96 33.03 20.48
CA ILE A 103 20.88 33.93 21.65
C ILE A 103 21.55 33.27 22.87
N VAL A 104 21.37 31.95 23.04
CA VAL A 104 22.02 31.21 24.13
C VAL A 104 23.51 31.04 23.89
N GLU A 105 23.94 30.76 22.66
CA GLU A 105 25.36 30.69 22.31
C GLU A 105 26.05 32.06 22.51
N ASP A 106 25.38 33.16 22.15
CA ASP A 106 25.92 34.51 22.35
C ASP A 106 25.98 34.91 23.83
N GLY A 107 24.94 34.57 24.61
CA GLY A 107 24.92 34.81 26.06
C GLY A 107 25.99 34.03 26.81
N LEU A 108 26.18 32.75 26.46
CA LEU A 108 27.27 31.92 27.02
C LEU A 108 28.64 32.50 26.68
N ARG A 109 28.87 32.93 25.44
CA ARG A 109 30.13 33.57 25.03
C ARG A 109 30.39 34.89 25.76
N GLN A 110 29.34 35.65 26.08
CA GLN A 110 29.49 36.88 26.83
C GLN A 110 29.88 36.59 28.28
N ILE A 111 29.20 35.65 28.93
CA ILE A 111 29.50 35.24 30.31
C ILE A 111 30.90 34.66 30.41
N GLU A 112 31.32 33.84 29.45
CA GLU A 112 32.66 33.26 29.40
C GLU A 112 33.74 34.35 29.31
N ARG A 113 33.54 35.38 28.48
CA ARG A 113 34.45 36.53 28.42
C ARG A 113 34.49 37.32 29.74
N SER A 114 33.34 37.58 30.35
CA SER A 114 33.28 38.28 31.63
C SER A 114 33.93 37.49 32.76
N LEU A 115 33.78 36.18 32.78
CA LEU A 115 34.44 35.29 33.75
C LEU A 115 35.96 35.27 33.54
N GLU A 116 36.44 35.22 32.31
CA GLU A 116 37.88 35.28 32.03
C GLU A 116 38.47 36.63 32.42
N GLN A 117 37.78 37.74 32.14
CA GLN A 117 38.19 39.06 32.61
C GLN A 117 38.24 39.15 34.14
N PHE A 118 37.25 38.59 34.83
CA PHE A 118 37.20 38.58 36.28
C PHE A 118 38.31 37.71 36.90
N LYS A 119 38.58 36.53 36.32
CA LYS A 119 39.70 35.68 36.75
C LYS A 119 41.05 36.37 36.59
N LEU A 120 41.26 37.11 35.49
CA LEU A 120 42.49 37.89 35.30
C LEU A 120 42.63 38.98 36.37
N HIS A 121 41.54 39.69 36.67
CA HIS A 121 41.52 40.72 37.72
C HIS A 121 41.82 40.17 39.11
N ILE A 122 41.28 38.99 39.46
CA ILE A 122 41.59 38.33 40.73
C ILE A 122 43.05 37.89 40.78
N ARG A 123 43.61 37.38 39.67
CA ARG A 123 45.02 37.00 39.60
C ARG A 123 45.99 38.17 39.75
N GLU A 124 45.61 39.37 39.35
CA GLU A 124 46.44 40.58 39.52
C GLU A 124 46.38 41.17 40.93
N GLN A 125 45.42 40.74 41.78
CA GLN A 125 45.27 41.23 43.16
C GLN A 125 45.82 40.28 44.24
N ILE A 126 46.52 39.20 43.85
CA ILE A 126 47.24 38.29 44.75
C ILE A 126 48.73 38.35 44.42
#